data_AF-A0A917NBP9-F1
#
_entry.id   AF-A0A917NBP9-F1
#
_cell.length_a   1.000
_cell.length_b   1.000
_cell.length_c   1.000
_cell.angle_alpha   90.00
_cell.angle_beta   90.00
_cell.angle_gamma   90.00
#
_symmetry.space_group_name_H-M   'P 1'
#
loop_
_entity.id
_entity.type
_entity.pdbx_description
1 polymer ?
#
loop_
_entity_poly.entity_id
_entity_poly.type
_entity_poly.pdbx_seq_one_letter_code
_entity_poly.pdbx_strand_id
1 'polypeptide(L)'
;MGVDTSPSYVLSTSSGDMNVASFILKEWGISQEYQIVITIINPQQTIQLGEAVCFSINDYAFHGFVLLLEEMYSDKHHELNIVVISPLSHYLNRHETRIYPNVTLSELLHAMLTQAGLCDKLNYELKLNASQKRIWLQQVQENSLEFFHKLLNLYGLFYEYEQTLEGVKCVITDTRSELIKHQPIELKLKPISGLNGFNELSKFSRESQVCTQVIEYQYYDPDTTELKRSRVSSNHPYAIGKQVHNTVYRQSLIDEEGDSLWMTLQTFMVFPGQEVLVNHPMTTSNYTVKSMILTGFTEQTAEKRVPLTCEVMLSQSYSEFPSSSAIKPKPYSIFHLGRIEQRQSAYPNVSSNGEYCILFHHGQTEEKSFSPQWEKIRNALYYSGNHYGFSSPFQGATEVLIGYQNGIQHQPIILGALPTPQNLSLVTDKNQSDGLIQSLSRGQLLFSESSKQSSVMLKSADALTKFKLSQQSNESQFLLRASTGNLALNAFNHIQIKSQELKYYALEQVRFWCNETMQLVSEDGMAFFTSKTLISLQCQTELKAKSNEFFCRALNTIKLKSTHTMAFVATENLNIHTALGSQFWHTKSGQIEIRARGKLILEGGNSITILTPKSIEFQTPVIALNALTISGL
;
A
#
# COMPACT_ATOMS: atom_id res chain seq x y z
N MET A 1 61.07 39.58 -26.80
CA MET A 1 60.21 39.30 -25.63
C MET A 1 59.39 38.07 -25.99
N GLY A 2 59.80 36.89 -25.52
CA GLY A 2 58.95 35.71 -25.66
C GLY A 2 57.72 35.93 -24.80
N VAL A 3 56.53 35.84 -25.39
CA VAL A 3 55.29 35.79 -24.62
C VAL A 3 55.41 34.54 -23.74
N ASP A 4 55.38 34.76 -22.43
CA ASP A 4 55.39 33.69 -21.44
C ASP A 4 54.09 32.90 -21.61
N THR A 5 54.13 31.78 -22.32
CA THR A 5 52.98 30.89 -22.57
C THR A 5 52.77 29.90 -21.42
N SER A 6 53.08 30.33 -20.19
CA SER A 6 52.81 29.54 -19.00
C SER A 6 51.29 29.58 -18.76
N PRO A 7 50.62 28.43 -18.60
CA PRO A 7 49.17 28.41 -18.40
C PRO A 7 48.80 29.17 -17.14
N SER A 8 47.70 29.92 -17.22
CA SER A 8 47.21 30.73 -16.10
C SER A 8 46.13 29.97 -15.35
N TYR A 9 46.36 29.74 -14.06
CA TYR A 9 45.38 29.13 -13.15
C TYR A 9 44.98 30.16 -12.12
N VAL A 10 43.73 30.60 -12.18
CA VAL A 10 43.24 31.71 -11.35
C VAL A 10 41.98 31.28 -10.64
N LEU A 11 41.94 31.45 -9.33
CA LEU A 11 40.73 31.33 -8.53
C LEU A 11 40.18 32.73 -8.28
N SER A 12 39.02 33.02 -8.86
CA SER A 12 38.30 34.29 -8.68
C SER A 12 37.31 34.13 -7.52
N THR A 13 37.37 35.04 -6.55
CA THR A 13 36.57 35.03 -5.34
C THR A 13 35.93 36.39 -5.09
N SER A 14 35.08 36.51 -4.06
CA SER A 14 34.48 37.80 -3.70
C SER A 14 35.50 38.83 -3.19
N SER A 15 36.64 38.37 -2.65
CA SER A 15 37.72 39.22 -2.14
C SER A 15 38.76 39.58 -3.21
N GLY A 16 38.84 38.80 -4.29
CA GLY A 16 39.67 39.06 -5.45
C GLY A 16 40.26 37.78 -6.06
N ASP A 17 41.13 37.97 -7.05
CA ASP A 17 41.75 36.87 -7.79
C ASP A 17 43.01 36.36 -7.08
N MET A 18 43.21 35.05 -7.11
CA MET A 18 44.40 34.38 -6.59
C MET A 18 45.00 33.43 -7.62
N ASN A 19 46.33 33.43 -7.68
CA ASN A 19 47.07 32.47 -8.49
C ASN A 19 47.07 31.10 -7.81
N VAL A 20 46.71 30.07 -8.56
CA VAL A 20 46.66 28.69 -8.09
C VAL A 20 47.99 28.00 -8.35
N ALA A 21 48.58 27.42 -7.31
CA ALA A 21 49.86 26.72 -7.43
C ALA A 21 49.72 25.33 -8.07
N SER A 22 48.69 24.60 -7.65
CA SER A 22 48.30 23.33 -8.26
C SER A 22 46.82 23.03 -8.11
N PHE A 23 46.28 22.19 -8.98
CA PHE A 23 44.92 21.73 -8.86
C PHE A 23 44.71 20.30 -9.41
N ILE A 24 43.62 19.68 -8.96
CA ILE A 24 43.07 18.44 -9.48
C ILE A 24 41.55 18.62 -9.64
N LEU A 25 41.06 18.68 -10.87
CA LEU A 25 39.63 18.65 -11.19
C LEU A 25 39.25 17.21 -11.55
N LYS A 26 38.31 16.64 -10.82
CA LYS A 26 37.89 15.24 -10.90
C LYS A 26 36.48 15.12 -11.46
N GLU A 27 36.23 14.02 -12.17
CA GLU A 27 34.89 13.55 -12.56
C GLU A 27 34.09 14.57 -13.39
N TRP A 28 34.75 15.39 -14.19
CA TRP A 28 34.04 16.27 -15.11
C TRP A 28 33.54 15.48 -16.32
N GLY A 29 32.22 15.43 -16.47
CA GLY A 29 31.51 14.68 -17.51
C GLY A 29 30.08 15.20 -17.70
N ILE A 30 29.39 14.73 -18.75
CA ILE A 30 27.94 14.94 -18.88
C ILE A 30 27.24 14.09 -17.82
N SER A 31 26.24 14.68 -17.17
CA SER A 31 25.54 14.14 -16.01
C SER A 31 26.45 13.69 -14.88
N GLN A 32 27.59 14.35 -14.70
CA GLN A 32 28.52 14.10 -13.61
C GLN A 32 28.82 15.38 -12.85
N GLU A 33 28.92 15.23 -11.54
CA GLU A 33 29.31 16.28 -10.62
C GLU A 33 30.83 16.30 -10.51
N TYR A 34 31.42 17.48 -10.69
CA TYR A 34 32.86 17.63 -10.58
C TYR A 34 33.27 18.16 -9.21
N GLN A 35 34.49 17.82 -8.82
CA GLN A 35 35.14 18.33 -7.62
C GLN A 35 36.53 18.85 -7.99
N ILE A 36 36.88 20.03 -7.48
CA ILE A 36 38.17 20.67 -7.75
C ILE A 36 38.91 20.79 -6.43
N VAL A 37 40.09 20.17 -6.36
CA VAL A 37 41.03 20.35 -5.26
C VAL A 37 42.06 21.38 -5.72
N ILE A 38 42.19 22.48 -5.00
CA ILE A 38 43.04 23.62 -5.36
C ILE A 38 44.01 23.88 -4.22
N THR A 39 45.28 24.12 -4.56
CA THR A 39 46.32 24.52 -3.62
C THR A 39 46.81 25.92 -3.99
N ILE A 40 46.80 26.83 -3.02
CA ILE A 40 47.29 28.21 -3.15
C ILE A 40 48.44 28.40 -2.17
N ILE A 41 49.53 29.00 -2.64
CA ILE A 41 50.71 29.31 -1.83
C ILE A 41 50.71 30.80 -1.53
N ASN A 42 50.87 31.14 -0.25
CA ASN A 42 50.86 32.48 0.30
C ASN A 42 49.65 33.30 -0.20
N PRO A 43 48.41 32.85 0.10
CA PRO A 43 47.19 33.51 -0.36
C PRO A 43 47.16 34.98 0.09
N GLN A 44 46.84 35.88 -0.85
CA GLN A 44 46.72 37.32 -0.59
C GLN A 44 45.28 37.75 -0.28
N GLN A 45 44.31 36.89 -0.56
CA GLN A 45 42.89 37.14 -0.40
C GLN A 45 42.28 36.12 0.57
N THR A 46 41.14 36.47 1.16
CA THR A 46 40.42 35.63 2.13
C THR A 46 39.30 34.85 1.44
N ILE A 47 39.13 33.58 1.81
CA ILE A 47 38.08 32.70 1.27
C ILE A 47 37.26 32.11 2.42
N GLN A 48 35.95 31.94 2.21
CA GLN A 48 35.04 31.38 3.20
C GLN A 48 34.42 30.06 2.76
N LEU A 49 34.06 29.21 3.72
CA LEU A 49 33.25 28.01 3.47
C LEU A 49 31.88 28.41 2.90
N GLY A 50 31.43 27.71 1.87
CA GLY A 50 30.19 28.00 1.15
C GLY A 50 30.28 29.19 0.18
N GLU A 51 31.44 29.84 0.04
CA GLU A 51 31.61 30.93 -0.91
C GLU A 51 31.52 30.42 -2.35
N ALA A 52 30.83 31.19 -3.21
CA ALA A 52 30.80 30.97 -4.65
C ALA A 52 32.12 31.45 -5.28
N VAL A 53 32.76 30.60 -6.08
CA VAL A 53 34.06 30.87 -6.69
C VAL A 53 34.09 30.42 -8.15
N CYS A 54 34.93 31.07 -8.95
CA CYS A 54 35.20 30.67 -10.33
C CYS A 54 36.67 30.31 -10.49
N PHE A 55 36.95 29.04 -10.76
CA PHE A 55 38.29 28.57 -11.10
C PHE A 55 38.50 28.58 -12.60
N SER A 56 39.47 29.35 -13.06
CA SER A 56 39.80 29.52 -14.48
C SER A 56 41.09 28.78 -14.83
N ILE A 57 41.02 27.94 -15.86
CA ILE A 57 42.15 27.26 -16.48
C ILE A 57 42.32 27.86 -17.88
N ASN A 58 43.26 28.80 -18.04
CA ASN A 58 43.34 29.64 -19.24
C ASN A 58 41.98 30.31 -19.53
N ASP A 59 41.36 30.01 -20.67
CA ASP A 59 40.07 30.57 -21.08
C ASP A 59 38.84 29.78 -20.58
N TYR A 60 39.05 28.66 -19.86
CA TYR A 60 37.97 27.80 -19.38
C TYR A 60 37.61 28.12 -17.94
N ALA A 61 36.32 28.36 -17.66
CA ALA A 61 35.81 28.69 -16.34
C ALA A 61 35.08 27.51 -15.71
N PHE A 62 35.31 27.30 -14.41
CA PHE A 62 34.64 26.30 -13.59
C PHE A 62 34.06 26.95 -12.32
N HIS A 63 32.74 27.04 -12.25
CA HIS A 63 32.05 27.71 -11.15
C HIS A 63 31.61 26.72 -10.07
N GLY A 64 31.87 27.00 -8.81
CA GLY A 64 31.42 26.12 -7.75
C GLY A 64 31.40 26.80 -6.39
N PHE A 65 31.27 25.98 -5.36
CA PHE A 65 31.20 26.43 -3.98
C PHE A 65 32.28 25.77 -3.14
N VAL A 66 32.89 26.55 -2.27
CA VAL A 66 33.92 26.08 -1.35
C VAL A 66 33.31 25.12 -0.32
N LEU A 67 33.62 23.84 -0.41
CA LEU A 67 33.17 22.81 0.53
C LEU A 67 34.12 22.66 1.72
N LEU A 68 35.43 22.73 1.48
CA LEU A 68 36.46 22.53 2.49
C LEU A 68 37.58 23.54 2.30
N LEU A 69 38.10 24.04 3.42
CA LEU A 69 39.29 24.88 3.52
C LEU A 69 40.22 24.24 4.56
N GLU A 70 41.46 24.04 4.18
CA GLU A 70 42.53 23.56 5.04
C GLU A 70 43.73 24.50 4.91
N GLU A 71 44.12 25.13 6.02
CA GLU A 71 45.24 26.06 6.08
C GLU A 71 46.42 25.40 6.79
N MET A 72 47.59 25.44 6.16
CA MET A 72 48.85 24.97 6.74
C MET A 72 49.82 26.13 6.86
N TYR A 73 50.35 26.33 8.05
CA TYR A 73 51.30 27.39 8.36
C TYR A 73 52.68 26.82 8.67
N SER A 74 53.71 27.42 8.10
CA SER A 74 55.11 27.26 8.49
C SER A 74 55.83 28.60 8.43
N ASP A 75 57.08 28.67 8.90
CA ASP A 75 57.82 29.93 9.10
C ASP A 75 57.80 30.92 7.92
N LYS A 76 57.78 30.43 6.66
CA LYS A 76 57.76 31.26 5.44
C LYS A 76 56.75 30.82 4.38
N HIS A 77 55.89 29.86 4.70
CA HIS A 77 54.97 29.25 3.75
C HIS A 77 53.61 29.09 4.40
N HIS A 78 52.63 29.78 3.83
CA HIS A 78 51.21 29.60 4.13
C HIS A 78 50.59 28.88 2.94
N GLU A 79 50.09 27.68 3.14
CA GLU A 79 49.41 26.90 2.11
C GLU A 79 47.92 26.82 2.42
N LEU A 80 47.10 27.10 1.42
CA LEU A 80 45.65 26.98 1.49
C LEU A 80 45.19 25.90 0.51
N ASN A 81 44.64 24.82 1.05
CA ASN A 81 44.02 23.73 0.30
C ASN A 81 42.50 23.89 0.33
N ILE A 82 41.90 23.91 -0.85
CA ILE A 82 40.49 24.23 -1.06
C ILE A 82 39.85 23.08 -1.83
N VAL A 83 38.68 22.64 -1.38
CA VAL A 83 37.81 21.78 -2.17
C VAL A 83 36.63 22.59 -2.65
N VAL A 84 36.45 22.66 -3.97
CA VAL A 84 35.30 23.27 -4.62
C VAL A 84 34.42 22.17 -5.19
N ILE A 85 33.10 22.25 -4.96
CA ILE A 85 32.11 21.34 -5.52
C ILE A 85 31.23 22.04 -6.55
N SER A 86 30.69 21.27 -7.49
CA SER A 86 29.76 21.75 -8.51
C SER A 86 28.46 22.31 -7.91
N PRO A 87 27.74 23.17 -8.66
CA PRO A 87 26.53 23.83 -8.17
C PRO A 87 25.43 22.87 -7.71
N LEU A 88 25.08 21.82 -8.47
CA LEU A 88 24.02 20.90 -8.05
C LEU A 88 24.40 20.14 -6.78
N SER A 89 25.65 19.71 -6.65
CA SER A 89 26.17 19.09 -5.42
C SER A 89 26.03 20.01 -4.20
N HIS A 90 26.31 21.30 -4.36
CA HIS A 90 26.12 22.27 -3.27
C HIS A 90 24.64 22.38 -2.85
N TYR A 91 23.74 22.56 -3.82
CA TYR A 91 22.33 22.83 -3.54
C TYR A 91 21.48 21.60 -3.22
N LEU A 92 21.82 20.42 -3.75
CA LEU A 92 21.01 19.20 -3.66
C LEU A 92 21.57 18.14 -2.68
N ASN A 93 22.77 18.32 -2.13
CA ASN A 93 23.33 17.35 -1.18
C ASN A 93 22.70 17.46 0.22
N ARG A 94 21.43 17.08 0.34
CA ARG A 94 20.65 17.03 1.57
C ARG A 94 19.63 15.92 1.53
N HIS A 95 19.25 15.39 2.69
CA HIS A 95 18.20 14.39 2.80
C HIS A 95 16.84 15.04 3.00
N GLU A 96 15.88 14.71 2.16
CA GLU A 96 14.51 15.20 2.27
C GLU A 96 13.50 14.06 2.30
N THR A 97 12.33 14.35 2.88
CA THR A 97 11.14 13.51 2.73
C THR A 97 10.00 14.39 2.22
N ARG A 98 9.54 14.13 0.99
CA ARG A 98 8.54 14.95 0.31
C ARG A 98 7.67 14.10 -0.59
N ILE A 99 6.41 14.48 -0.70
CA ILE A 99 5.44 13.89 -1.61
C ILE A 99 5.17 14.92 -2.71
N TYR A 100 5.21 14.49 -3.96
CA TYR A 100 4.93 15.29 -5.14
C TYR A 100 3.62 14.80 -5.76
N PRO A 101 2.47 15.33 -5.30
CA PRO A 101 1.18 14.87 -5.77
C PRO A 101 0.83 15.50 -7.11
N ASN A 102 0.46 14.67 -8.09
CA ASN A 102 -0.13 15.11 -9.35
C ASN A 102 0.69 16.21 -10.08
N VAL A 103 1.99 15.98 -10.23
CA VAL A 103 2.89 16.89 -10.94
C VAL A 103 3.30 16.30 -12.28
N THR A 104 3.68 17.12 -13.25
CA THR A 104 4.44 16.62 -14.42
C THR A 104 5.91 16.45 -14.05
N LEU A 105 6.68 15.73 -14.87
CA LEU A 105 8.13 15.60 -14.65
C LEU A 105 8.84 16.96 -14.64
N SER A 106 8.46 17.86 -15.54
CA SER A 106 9.03 19.22 -15.61
C SER A 106 8.70 20.02 -14.35
N GLU A 107 7.43 20.00 -13.91
CA GLU A 107 7.01 20.67 -12.67
C GLU A 107 7.73 20.11 -11.45
N LEU A 108 7.94 18.80 -11.38
CA LEU A 108 8.68 18.16 -10.29
C LEU A 108 10.13 18.64 -10.24
N LEU A 109 10.85 18.56 -11.37
CA LEU A 109 12.26 18.97 -11.43
C LEU A 109 12.39 20.46 -11.13
N HIS A 110 11.51 21.28 -11.68
CA HIS A 110 11.44 22.71 -11.40
C HIS A 110 11.20 22.98 -9.92
N ALA A 111 10.21 22.33 -9.30
CA ALA A 111 9.94 22.50 -7.86
C ALA A 111 11.14 22.08 -7.01
N MET A 112 11.77 20.96 -7.31
CA MET A 112 12.93 20.46 -6.58
C MET A 112 14.13 21.41 -6.67
N LEU A 113 14.43 21.96 -7.86
CA LEU A 113 15.55 22.89 -8.08
C LEU A 113 15.26 24.28 -7.50
N THR A 114 14.05 24.80 -7.62
CA THR A 114 13.69 26.11 -7.04
C THR A 114 13.65 26.08 -5.51
N GLN A 115 13.11 25.00 -4.92
CA GLN A 115 13.18 24.78 -3.46
C GLN A 115 14.61 24.59 -2.96
N ALA A 116 15.54 24.31 -3.86
CA ALA A 116 16.96 24.28 -3.58
C ALA A 116 17.65 25.64 -3.59
N GLY A 117 16.96 26.69 -4.03
CA GLY A 117 17.53 28.02 -4.19
C GLY A 117 18.10 28.26 -5.58
N LEU A 118 17.94 27.34 -6.53
CA LEU A 118 18.30 27.62 -7.93
C LEU A 118 17.20 28.41 -8.63
N CYS A 119 17.59 29.40 -9.43
CA CYS A 119 16.68 30.18 -10.26
C CYS A 119 16.61 29.62 -11.69
N ASP A 120 15.38 29.48 -12.21
CA ASP A 120 15.13 29.09 -13.59
C ASP A 120 15.75 30.08 -14.58
N LYS A 121 16.31 29.57 -15.67
CA LYS A 121 17.10 30.23 -16.72
C LYS A 121 18.42 30.87 -16.29
N LEU A 122 18.61 31.14 -15.00
CA LEU A 122 19.87 31.68 -14.47
C LEU A 122 20.83 30.56 -14.06
N ASN A 123 20.36 29.63 -13.24
CA ASN A 123 21.18 28.54 -12.70
C ASN A 123 20.88 27.19 -13.35
N TYR A 124 19.67 27.01 -13.89
CA TYR A 124 19.31 25.81 -14.64
C TYR A 124 18.30 26.11 -15.76
N GLU A 125 18.18 25.20 -16.71
CA GLU A 125 17.18 25.26 -17.78
C GLU A 125 16.66 23.86 -18.10
N LEU A 126 15.34 23.71 -18.21
CA LEU A 126 14.70 22.45 -18.60
C LEU A 126 14.35 22.49 -20.09
N LYS A 127 15.03 21.68 -20.89
CA LYS A 127 14.78 21.51 -22.34
C LYS A 127 14.28 20.11 -22.63
N LEU A 128 13.05 19.84 -22.19
CA LEU A 128 12.43 18.52 -22.24
C LEU A 128 11.42 18.45 -23.38
N ASN A 129 11.55 17.46 -24.25
CA ASN A 129 10.51 17.06 -25.20
C ASN A 129 9.48 16.10 -24.58
N ALA A 130 9.77 15.60 -23.37
CA ALA A 130 9.07 14.54 -22.66
C ALA A 130 7.59 14.80 -22.34
N SER A 131 6.92 13.69 -22.02
CA SER A 131 5.49 13.56 -21.74
C SER A 131 4.96 14.49 -20.64
N GLN A 132 3.80 15.09 -20.90
CA GLN A 132 2.98 15.85 -19.94
C GLN A 132 2.16 14.93 -18.99
N LYS A 133 2.50 13.64 -18.89
CA LYS A 133 1.80 12.72 -17.99
C LYS A 133 2.02 13.16 -16.55
N ARG A 134 0.91 13.38 -15.84
CA ARG A 134 0.92 13.63 -14.40
C ARG A 134 1.34 12.35 -13.68
N ILE A 135 2.27 12.50 -12.75
CA ILE A 135 2.86 11.43 -11.95
C ILE A 135 2.65 11.73 -10.47
N TRP A 136 2.70 10.64 -9.70
CA TRP A 136 2.79 10.70 -8.26
C TRP A 136 4.11 10.07 -7.83
N LEU A 137 4.90 10.81 -7.05
CA LEU A 137 6.19 10.34 -6.56
C LEU A 137 6.39 10.79 -5.11
N GLN A 138 7.19 10.03 -4.38
CA GLN A 138 7.64 10.40 -3.04
C GLN A 138 9.16 10.21 -2.94
N GLN A 139 9.83 11.19 -2.38
CA GLN A 139 11.21 11.10 -1.91
C GLN A 139 11.13 10.81 -0.40
N VAL A 140 11.75 9.74 0.08
CA VAL A 140 11.67 9.39 1.52
C VAL A 140 13.06 9.13 2.07
N GLN A 141 13.54 10.08 2.89
CA GLN A 141 14.88 10.07 3.50
C GLN A 141 16.02 9.85 2.49
N GLU A 142 15.78 10.16 1.22
CA GLU A 142 16.74 10.01 0.13
C GLU A 142 17.47 11.35 -0.08
N ASN A 143 18.76 11.29 -0.42
CA ASN A 143 19.51 12.49 -0.76
C ASN A 143 18.92 13.11 -2.03
N SER A 144 18.70 14.43 -2.07
CA SER A 144 18.02 15.07 -3.20
C SER A 144 18.83 15.01 -4.50
N LEU A 145 20.17 15.00 -4.44
CA LEU A 145 21.02 14.79 -5.61
C LEU A 145 20.90 13.35 -6.13
N GLU A 146 20.90 12.36 -5.24
CA GLU A 146 20.70 10.96 -5.61
C GLU A 146 19.30 10.72 -6.21
N PHE A 147 18.27 11.31 -5.59
CA PHE A 147 16.90 11.28 -6.08
C PHE A 147 16.80 11.94 -7.46
N PHE A 148 17.46 13.08 -7.67
CA PHE A 148 17.55 13.75 -8.96
C PHE A 148 18.16 12.83 -10.02
N HIS A 149 19.34 12.24 -9.77
CA HIS A 149 19.99 11.31 -10.70
C HIS A 149 19.13 10.07 -11.00
N LYS A 150 18.40 9.56 -10.01
CA LYS A 150 17.45 8.45 -10.18
C LYS A 150 16.28 8.82 -11.08
N LEU A 151 15.74 10.04 -10.95
CA LEU A 151 14.69 10.55 -11.84
C LEU A 151 15.20 10.70 -13.26
N LEU A 152 16.39 11.28 -13.43
CA LEU A 152 17.01 11.41 -14.75
C LEU A 152 17.18 10.02 -15.41
N ASN A 153 17.69 9.04 -14.67
CA ASN A 153 17.79 7.65 -15.14
C ASN A 153 16.43 7.03 -15.50
N LEU A 154 15.44 7.17 -14.63
CA LEU A 154 14.11 6.59 -14.84
C LEU A 154 13.44 7.16 -16.10
N TYR A 155 13.52 8.47 -16.29
CA TYR A 155 12.83 9.17 -17.38
C TYR A 155 13.71 9.39 -18.62
N GLY A 156 14.98 9.00 -18.59
CA GLY A 156 15.88 9.09 -19.74
C GLY A 156 16.34 10.51 -20.01
N LEU A 157 16.61 11.26 -18.94
CA LEU A 157 17.13 12.61 -18.98
C LEU A 157 18.62 12.62 -18.62
N PHE A 158 19.29 13.68 -19.03
CA PHE A 158 20.69 13.94 -18.74
C PHE A 158 20.92 15.44 -18.66
N TYR A 159 22.07 15.85 -18.14
CA TYR A 159 22.39 17.27 -17.97
C TYR A 159 23.84 17.61 -18.28
N GLU A 160 24.07 18.86 -18.65
CA GLU A 160 25.41 19.41 -18.88
C GLU A 160 25.50 20.82 -18.26
N TYR A 161 26.69 21.18 -17.77
CA TYR A 161 26.96 22.52 -17.29
C TYR A 161 27.45 23.42 -18.44
N GLU A 162 26.65 24.41 -18.81
CA GLU A 162 27.08 25.53 -19.64
C GLU A 162 27.89 26.50 -18.77
N GLN A 163 29.22 26.55 -18.97
CA GLN A 163 30.13 27.36 -18.17
C GLN A 163 30.78 28.46 -19.01
N THR A 164 30.74 29.69 -18.50
CA THR A 164 31.37 30.86 -19.10
C THR A 164 32.07 31.66 -18.00
N LEU A 165 32.88 32.65 -18.35
CA LEU A 165 33.46 33.56 -17.34
C LEU A 165 32.40 34.34 -16.55
N GLU A 166 31.20 34.53 -17.12
CA GLU A 166 30.11 35.29 -16.49
C GLU A 166 29.26 34.44 -15.53
N GLY A 167 29.25 33.11 -15.68
CA GLY A 167 28.45 32.24 -14.83
C GLY A 167 28.31 30.81 -15.34
N VAL A 168 27.53 30.02 -14.59
CA VAL A 168 27.22 28.61 -14.86
C VAL A 168 25.72 28.37 -14.86
N LYS A 169 25.27 27.55 -15.80
CA LYS A 169 23.88 27.08 -15.90
C LYS A 169 23.85 25.58 -16.19
N CYS A 170 23.02 24.85 -15.45
CA CYS A 170 22.78 23.42 -15.68
C CYS A 170 21.64 23.22 -16.68
N VAL A 171 21.92 22.68 -17.86
CA VAL A 171 20.91 22.37 -18.88
C VAL A 171 20.50 20.91 -18.76
N ILE A 172 19.23 20.66 -18.48
CA ILE A 172 18.66 19.32 -18.32
C ILE A 172 17.77 19.01 -19.53
N THR A 173 18.02 17.91 -20.21
CA THR A 173 17.35 17.56 -21.47
C THR A 173 17.15 16.04 -21.63
N ASP A 174 16.27 15.66 -22.54
CA ASP A 174 16.08 14.29 -23.05
C ASP A 174 16.64 14.11 -24.47
N THR A 175 17.25 15.15 -25.04
CA THR A 175 17.59 15.20 -26.46
C THR A 175 19.04 15.62 -26.68
N ARG A 176 19.82 14.74 -27.32
CA ARG A 176 21.27 14.94 -27.55
C ARG A 176 21.60 16.19 -28.36
N SER A 177 20.69 16.68 -29.20
CA SER A 177 20.92 17.88 -29.99
C SER A 177 20.98 19.18 -29.18
N GLU A 178 20.48 19.16 -27.94
CA GLU A 178 20.51 20.28 -27.00
C GLU A 178 21.82 20.37 -26.21
N LEU A 179 22.68 19.35 -26.27
CA LEU A 179 24.01 19.34 -25.64
C LEU A 179 24.99 20.22 -26.42
N ILE A 180 26.03 20.66 -25.73
CA ILE A 180 27.10 21.46 -26.33
C ILE A 180 27.84 20.59 -27.36
N LYS A 181 27.93 21.10 -28.59
CA LYS A 181 28.57 20.36 -29.69
C LYS A 181 30.03 20.77 -29.83
N HIS A 182 30.91 19.80 -29.62
CA HIS A 182 32.34 19.94 -29.90
C HIS A 182 32.68 19.32 -31.25
N GLN A 183 33.61 19.95 -31.98
CA GLN A 183 34.09 19.40 -33.26
C GLN A 183 34.85 18.09 -33.00
N PRO A 184 34.63 17.03 -33.82
CA PRO A 184 35.37 15.79 -33.71
C PRO A 184 36.88 16.03 -33.84
N ILE A 185 37.68 15.27 -33.08
CA ILE A 185 39.14 15.37 -33.12
C ILE A 185 39.81 14.01 -33.35
N GLU A 186 40.92 14.02 -34.08
CA GLU A 186 41.79 12.85 -34.24
C GLU A 186 42.95 12.92 -33.24
N LEU A 187 43.09 11.89 -32.39
CA LEU A 187 44.18 11.74 -31.45
C LEU A 187 45.18 10.69 -31.97
N LYS A 188 46.36 11.15 -32.38
CA LYS A 188 47.44 10.32 -32.93
C LYS A 188 48.46 9.99 -31.85
N LEU A 189 48.45 8.75 -31.39
CA LEU A 189 49.43 8.26 -30.41
C LEU A 189 50.80 8.17 -31.06
N LYS A 190 51.76 8.96 -30.56
CA LYS A 190 53.17 8.86 -30.91
C LYS A 190 53.94 8.25 -29.73
N PRO A 191 54.89 7.33 -29.98
CA PRO A 191 55.69 6.76 -28.90
C PRO A 191 56.50 7.86 -28.21
N ILE A 192 56.58 7.81 -26.86
CA ILE A 192 57.45 8.69 -26.08
C ILE A 192 58.89 8.45 -26.55
N SER A 193 59.38 9.29 -27.46
CA SER A 193 60.80 9.34 -27.77
C SER A 193 61.47 10.11 -26.63
N GLY A 194 62.37 9.44 -25.91
CA GLY A 194 62.89 9.86 -24.60
C GLY A 194 63.73 11.15 -24.59
N LEU A 195 63.59 12.05 -25.56
CA LEU A 195 64.43 13.24 -25.64
C LEU A 195 63.76 14.60 -25.79
N ASN A 196 62.52 14.81 -26.27
CA ASN A 196 61.90 16.18 -26.27
C ASN A 196 60.43 16.28 -26.79
N GLY A 197 59.57 15.28 -26.62
CA GLY A 197 58.18 15.35 -27.09
C GLY A 197 57.23 16.09 -26.14
N PHE A 198 57.26 17.43 -26.09
CA PHE A 198 56.37 18.25 -25.23
C PHE A 198 54.89 18.32 -25.68
N ASN A 199 54.51 17.61 -26.76
CA ASN A 199 53.15 17.68 -27.35
C ASN A 199 52.62 16.28 -27.76
N GLU A 200 53.01 15.21 -27.06
CA GLU A 200 52.76 13.86 -27.54
C GLU A 200 52.10 12.98 -26.46
N LEU A 201 51.02 12.29 -26.87
CA LEU A 201 50.24 11.37 -26.04
C LEU A 201 51.15 10.37 -25.32
N SER A 202 51.09 10.35 -23.99
CA SER A 202 52.09 9.66 -23.17
C SER A 202 51.75 8.20 -22.86
N LYS A 203 50.46 7.87 -22.74
CA LYS A 203 50.02 6.53 -22.34
C LYS A 203 48.52 6.33 -22.61
N PHE A 204 48.12 5.11 -22.95
CA PHE A 204 46.73 4.66 -22.85
C PHE A 204 46.64 3.35 -22.06
N SER A 205 45.51 3.15 -21.37
CA SER A 205 45.15 1.92 -20.65
C SER A 205 43.74 1.54 -21.05
N ARG A 206 43.48 0.27 -21.36
CA ARG A 206 42.13 -0.22 -21.63
C ARG A 206 41.71 -1.13 -20.50
N GLU A 207 40.54 -0.85 -19.94
CA GLU A 207 39.93 -1.65 -18.89
C GLU A 207 38.64 -2.26 -19.43
N SER A 208 38.56 -3.59 -19.36
CA SER A 208 37.43 -4.35 -19.86
C SER A 208 36.94 -5.30 -18.78
N GLN A 209 35.63 -5.34 -18.57
CA GLN A 209 34.99 -6.20 -17.59
C GLN A 209 33.69 -6.81 -18.12
N VAL A 210 33.33 -7.96 -17.55
CA VAL A 210 32.08 -8.63 -17.88
C VAL A 210 30.91 -7.79 -17.37
N CYS A 211 30.00 -7.42 -18.28
CA CYS A 211 28.83 -6.61 -17.98
C CYS A 211 27.53 -7.43 -18.07
N THR A 212 26.43 -6.85 -17.58
CA THR A 212 25.12 -7.52 -17.56
C THR A 212 24.60 -7.69 -18.99
N GLN A 213 24.24 -8.91 -19.38
CA GLN A 213 23.71 -9.22 -20.71
C GLN A 213 22.27 -8.76 -20.88
N VAL A 214 21.47 -8.85 -19.82
CA VAL A 214 20.03 -8.60 -19.90
C VAL A 214 19.55 -7.89 -18.65
N ILE A 215 18.76 -6.84 -18.86
CA ILE A 215 17.91 -6.28 -17.82
C ILE A 215 16.45 -6.62 -18.12
N GLU A 216 15.76 -7.19 -17.13
CA GLU A 216 14.31 -7.38 -17.16
C GLU A 216 13.64 -6.40 -16.19
N TYR A 217 12.77 -5.55 -16.72
CA TYR A 217 11.92 -4.67 -15.93
C TYR A 217 10.53 -5.30 -15.82
N GLN A 218 10.03 -5.37 -14.60
CA GLN A 218 8.71 -5.84 -14.24
C GLN A 218 8.04 -4.77 -13.41
N TYR A 219 7.01 -4.15 -13.98
CA TYR A 219 6.23 -3.14 -13.28
C TYR A 219 4.76 -3.47 -13.40
N TYR A 220 4.02 -3.19 -12.33
CA TYR A 220 2.59 -3.32 -12.34
C TYR A 220 1.98 -2.03 -12.87
N ASP A 221 1.13 -2.14 -13.88
CA ASP A 221 0.34 -1.03 -14.37
C ASP A 221 -0.96 -0.96 -13.56
N PRO A 222 -1.15 0.06 -12.71
CA PRO A 222 -2.35 0.18 -11.91
C PRO A 222 -3.61 0.44 -12.76
N ASP A 223 -3.47 1.06 -13.94
CA ASP A 223 -4.58 1.40 -14.81
C ASP A 223 -5.12 0.17 -15.56
N THR A 224 -4.22 -0.68 -16.07
CA THR A 224 -4.61 -1.92 -16.76
C THR A 224 -4.70 -3.13 -15.83
N THR A 225 -4.20 -3.00 -14.60
CA THR A 225 -4.06 -4.08 -13.60
C THR A 225 -3.17 -5.25 -14.04
N GLU A 226 -2.28 -5.02 -15.01
CA GLU A 226 -1.39 -6.04 -15.57
C GLU A 226 0.04 -5.89 -15.07
N LEU A 227 0.71 -7.02 -14.86
CA LEU A 227 2.15 -7.04 -14.71
C LEU A 227 2.78 -6.92 -16.09
N LYS A 228 3.32 -5.75 -16.41
CA LYS A 228 4.07 -5.51 -17.63
C LYS A 228 5.51 -5.92 -17.44
N ARG A 229 6.07 -6.54 -18.48
CA ARG A 229 7.47 -6.94 -18.54
C ARG A 229 8.12 -6.34 -19.78
N SER A 230 9.29 -5.76 -19.61
CA SER A 230 10.15 -5.37 -20.71
C SER A 230 11.55 -5.93 -20.49
N ARG A 231 12.18 -6.33 -21.58
CA ARG A 231 13.53 -6.89 -21.56
C ARG A 231 14.40 -6.06 -22.49
N VAL A 232 15.55 -5.65 -21.98
CA VAL A 232 16.58 -4.99 -22.77
C VAL A 232 17.82 -5.86 -22.71
N SER A 233 18.29 -6.28 -23.88
CA SER A 233 19.52 -7.05 -24.02
C SER A 233 20.64 -6.11 -24.44
N SER A 234 21.82 -6.32 -23.88
CA SER A 234 23.06 -5.67 -24.32
C SER A 234 23.50 -6.20 -25.68
N ASN A 235 24.08 -5.32 -26.49
CA ASN A 235 24.83 -5.70 -27.69
C ASN A 235 26.36 -5.65 -27.43
N HIS A 236 26.77 -5.37 -26.18
CA HIS A 236 28.17 -5.18 -25.84
C HIS A 236 28.93 -6.52 -25.86
N PRO A 237 30.15 -6.59 -26.44
CA PRO A 237 30.89 -7.86 -26.57
C PRO A 237 31.18 -8.59 -25.25
N TYR A 238 31.27 -7.84 -24.14
CA TYR A 238 31.54 -8.40 -22.81
C TYR A 238 30.27 -8.68 -21.99
N ALA A 239 29.09 -8.58 -22.59
CA ALA A 239 27.82 -8.82 -21.93
C ALA A 239 27.48 -10.32 -21.89
N ILE A 240 27.94 -11.01 -20.84
CA ILE A 240 27.96 -12.49 -20.79
C ILE A 240 27.08 -13.02 -19.66
N GLY A 241 25.98 -13.69 -20.01
CA GLY A 241 25.20 -14.61 -19.15
C GLY A 241 24.49 -14.01 -17.93
N LYS A 242 24.88 -12.81 -17.49
CA LYS A 242 24.37 -12.14 -16.30
C LYS A 242 23.04 -11.46 -16.63
N GLN A 243 22.02 -11.74 -15.83
CA GLN A 243 20.69 -11.13 -15.94
C GLN A 243 20.35 -10.43 -14.62
N VAL A 244 19.79 -9.22 -14.71
CA VAL A 244 19.39 -8.40 -13.55
C VAL A 244 17.92 -8.02 -13.70
N HIS A 245 17.19 -7.98 -12.59
CA HIS A 245 15.76 -7.66 -12.55
C HIS A 245 15.51 -6.35 -11.82
N ASN A 246 14.54 -5.55 -12.29
CA ASN A 246 13.98 -4.38 -11.60
C ASN A 246 15.03 -3.40 -11.06
N THR A 247 16.02 -3.10 -11.87
CA THR A 247 17.06 -2.11 -11.55
C THR A 247 16.64 -0.71 -12.03
N VAL A 248 17.15 0.32 -11.37
CA VAL A 248 17.05 1.72 -11.83
C VAL A 248 18.06 2.05 -12.93
N TYR A 249 19.07 1.19 -13.13
CA TYR A 249 20.12 1.36 -14.13
C TYR A 249 19.64 0.97 -15.53
N ARG A 250 19.97 1.80 -16.52
CA ARG A 250 19.75 1.48 -17.95
C ARG A 250 20.81 0.52 -18.47
N GLN A 251 20.45 -0.28 -19.46
CA GLN A 251 21.39 -1.21 -20.11
C GLN A 251 22.60 -0.46 -20.68
N SER A 252 22.39 0.73 -21.25
CA SER A 252 23.45 1.57 -21.80
C SER A 252 24.51 1.98 -20.76
N LEU A 253 24.11 2.28 -19.53
CA LEU A 253 25.06 2.60 -18.45
C LEU A 253 25.91 1.40 -18.05
N ILE A 254 25.31 0.20 -18.04
CA ILE A 254 26.05 -1.04 -17.74
C ILE A 254 26.99 -1.42 -18.88
N ASP A 255 26.57 -1.19 -20.13
CA ASP A 255 27.40 -1.43 -21.31
C ASP A 255 28.63 -0.50 -21.32
N GLU A 256 28.44 0.76 -20.91
CA GLU A 256 29.50 1.75 -20.79
C GLU A 256 30.59 1.39 -19.78
N GLU A 257 30.22 0.71 -18.68
CA GLU A 257 31.17 0.17 -17.70
C GLU A 257 31.92 -1.07 -18.22
N GLY A 258 31.41 -1.73 -19.26
CA GLY A 258 32.00 -2.97 -19.79
C GLY A 258 33.36 -2.76 -20.43
N ASP A 259 33.59 -1.63 -21.09
CA ASP A 259 34.85 -1.33 -21.78
C ASP A 259 35.15 0.17 -21.78
N SER A 260 36.29 0.54 -21.19
CA SER A 260 36.75 1.92 -21.10
C SER A 260 38.21 2.05 -21.51
N LEU A 261 38.54 3.15 -22.18
CA LEU A 261 39.89 3.49 -22.62
C LEU A 261 40.34 4.77 -21.91
N TRP A 262 41.28 4.64 -21.00
CA TRP A 262 41.93 5.76 -20.32
C TRP A 262 43.11 6.26 -21.12
N MET A 263 43.23 7.58 -21.26
CA MET A 263 44.30 8.19 -22.03
C MET A 263 44.80 9.47 -21.37
N THR A 264 46.12 9.65 -21.34
CA THR A 264 46.74 10.85 -20.78
C THR A 264 47.15 11.79 -21.93
N LEU A 265 46.54 12.97 -21.94
CA LEU A 265 46.83 14.09 -22.84
C LEU A 265 47.66 15.14 -22.11
N GLN A 266 48.62 15.71 -22.81
CA GLN A 266 49.42 16.83 -22.33
C GLN A 266 49.07 18.07 -23.14
N THR A 267 49.00 19.23 -22.49
CA THR A 267 48.84 20.57 -23.11
C THR A 267 47.61 20.80 -24.01
N PHE A 268 46.75 19.79 -24.19
CA PHE A 268 45.53 19.83 -25.00
C PHE A 268 44.32 19.35 -24.18
N MET A 269 43.18 20.02 -24.34
CA MET A 269 41.93 19.71 -23.63
C MET A 269 40.89 19.16 -24.62
N VAL A 270 40.24 18.07 -24.22
CA VAL A 270 39.03 17.55 -24.86
C VAL A 270 37.84 17.81 -23.94
N PHE A 271 36.62 17.66 -24.44
CA PHE A 271 35.40 17.94 -23.68
C PHE A 271 34.52 16.71 -23.55
N PRO A 272 33.79 16.55 -22.44
CA PRO A 272 32.73 15.55 -22.33
C PRO A 272 31.79 15.57 -23.53
N GLY A 273 31.40 14.39 -24.02
CA GLY A 273 30.55 14.23 -25.21
C GLY A 273 31.26 14.46 -26.56
N GLN A 274 32.52 14.91 -26.57
CA GLN A 274 33.26 15.11 -27.83
C GLN A 274 33.59 13.77 -28.50
N GLU A 275 33.38 13.72 -29.82
CA GLU A 275 33.80 12.58 -30.64
C GLU A 275 35.32 12.60 -30.87
N VAL A 276 35.94 11.44 -30.66
CA VAL A 276 37.39 11.27 -30.75
C VAL A 276 37.71 10.05 -31.59
N LEU A 277 38.46 10.26 -32.68
CA LEU A 277 39.10 9.18 -33.43
C LEU A 277 40.47 8.90 -32.81
N VAL A 278 40.61 7.75 -32.14
CA VAL A 278 41.91 7.30 -31.65
C VAL A 278 42.60 6.54 -32.77
N ASN A 279 43.73 7.07 -33.24
CA ASN A 279 44.53 6.47 -34.30
C ASN A 279 45.85 5.94 -33.72
N HIS A 280 45.91 4.62 -33.56
CA HIS A 280 47.07 3.90 -33.03
C HIS A 280 47.27 2.56 -33.77
N PRO A 281 48.53 2.08 -33.94
CA PRO A 281 48.78 0.81 -34.63
C PRO A 281 48.04 -0.41 -34.08
N MET A 282 47.71 -0.41 -32.78
CA MET A 282 46.96 -1.50 -32.13
C MET A 282 45.44 -1.30 -32.12
N THR A 283 44.96 -0.08 -32.33
CA THR A 283 43.52 0.25 -32.31
C THR A 283 43.26 1.52 -33.12
N THR A 284 42.35 1.41 -34.10
CA THR A 284 41.80 2.57 -34.82
C THR A 284 40.30 2.50 -34.67
N SER A 285 39.73 3.35 -33.82
CA SER A 285 38.30 3.33 -33.53
C SER A 285 37.81 4.70 -33.06
N ASN A 286 36.51 4.94 -33.28
CA ASN A 286 35.84 6.11 -32.76
C ASN A 286 35.41 5.86 -31.31
N TYR A 287 35.62 6.86 -30.48
CA TYR A 287 35.20 6.91 -29.09
C TYR A 287 34.49 8.23 -28.82
N THR A 288 33.77 8.29 -27.71
CA THR A 288 33.26 9.54 -27.14
C THR A 288 33.94 9.78 -25.79
N VAL A 289 34.26 11.03 -25.50
CA VAL A 289 34.78 11.44 -24.19
C VAL A 289 33.68 11.32 -23.15
N LYS A 290 33.88 10.43 -22.18
CA LYS A 290 32.92 10.21 -21.09
C LYS A 290 33.14 11.21 -19.95
N SER A 291 34.36 11.20 -19.43
CA SER A 291 34.76 12.05 -18.32
C SER A 291 36.26 12.29 -18.33
N MET A 292 36.71 13.25 -17.54
CA MET A 292 38.12 13.62 -17.47
C MET A 292 38.55 14.05 -16.07
N ILE A 293 39.85 13.91 -15.84
CA ILE A 293 40.58 14.42 -14.69
C ILE A 293 41.64 15.39 -15.21
N LEU A 294 41.56 16.64 -14.79
CA LEU A 294 42.57 17.65 -15.12
C LEU A 294 43.49 17.85 -13.92
N THR A 295 44.79 17.86 -14.18
CA THR A 295 45.82 18.19 -13.18
C THR A 295 46.74 19.26 -13.74
N GLY A 296 47.03 20.28 -12.94
CA GLY A 296 47.92 21.35 -13.37
C GLY A 296 48.77 21.91 -12.23
N PHE A 297 49.93 22.47 -12.61
CA PHE A 297 50.95 23.02 -11.71
C PHE A 297 51.58 24.29 -12.32
N THR A 298 51.78 25.34 -11.53
CA THR A 298 52.48 26.56 -11.97
C THR A 298 53.99 26.52 -11.70
N GLU A 299 54.44 25.78 -10.69
CA GLU A 299 55.86 25.69 -10.34
C GLU A 299 56.60 24.61 -11.12
N GLN A 300 57.69 25.01 -11.78
CA GLN A 300 58.69 24.08 -12.31
C GLN A 300 59.63 23.67 -11.16
N THR A 301 59.31 22.59 -10.47
CA THR A 301 60.29 21.90 -9.62
C THR A 301 61.48 21.40 -10.46
N ALA A 302 62.60 21.03 -9.84
CA ALA A 302 63.76 20.46 -10.53
C ALA A 302 63.43 19.23 -11.41
N GLU A 303 62.32 18.55 -11.10
CA GLU A 303 61.64 17.61 -12.00
C GLU A 303 60.73 18.40 -12.97
N LYS A 304 61.02 18.34 -14.27
CA LYS A 304 60.18 18.92 -15.34
C LYS A 304 58.76 18.34 -15.29
N ARG A 305 57.86 18.96 -14.53
CA ARG A 305 56.43 18.63 -14.53
C ARG A 305 55.76 19.25 -15.76
N VAL A 306 54.86 18.50 -16.39
CA VAL A 306 54.04 19.00 -17.49
C VAL A 306 53.02 19.97 -16.88
N PRO A 307 52.89 21.20 -17.42
CA PRO A 307 52.12 22.23 -16.75
C PRO A 307 50.63 21.90 -16.65
N LEU A 308 50.05 21.25 -17.68
CA LEU A 308 48.68 20.74 -17.67
C LEU A 308 48.63 19.32 -18.22
N THR A 309 48.03 18.41 -17.47
CA THR A 309 47.76 17.03 -17.86
C THR A 309 46.26 16.75 -17.78
N CYS A 310 45.72 16.09 -18.79
CA CYS A 310 44.33 15.72 -18.92
C CYS A 310 44.22 14.21 -19.08
N GLU A 311 43.77 13.52 -18.05
CA GLU A 311 43.44 12.10 -18.10
C GLU A 311 41.98 11.95 -18.51
N VAL A 312 41.73 11.22 -19.59
CA VAL A 312 40.41 11.15 -20.23
C VAL A 312 39.96 9.71 -20.28
N MET A 313 38.72 9.46 -19.87
CA MET A 313 38.03 8.20 -20.09
C MET A 313 37.22 8.28 -21.39
N LEU A 314 37.55 7.40 -22.34
CA LEU A 314 36.90 7.26 -23.63
C LEU A 314 36.05 5.99 -23.64
N SER A 315 34.85 6.04 -24.24
CA SER A 315 33.99 4.87 -24.40
C SER A 315 33.43 4.77 -25.82
N GLN A 316 33.25 3.54 -26.30
CA GLN A 316 32.53 3.23 -27.54
C GLN A 316 31.03 3.05 -27.31
N SER A 317 30.63 2.79 -26.06
CA SER A 317 29.25 2.58 -25.64
C SER A 317 28.82 3.68 -24.67
N TYR A 318 29.04 4.92 -25.08
CA TYR A 318 28.81 6.10 -24.25
C TYR A 318 27.31 6.36 -24.01
N SER A 319 26.97 6.68 -22.76
CA SER A 319 25.64 7.13 -22.39
C SER A 319 25.72 8.45 -21.63
N GLU A 320 24.75 9.34 -21.90
CA GLU A 320 24.71 10.67 -21.27
C GLU A 320 24.13 10.63 -19.86
N PHE A 321 23.64 9.47 -19.40
CA PHE A 321 22.88 9.35 -18.17
C PHE A 321 23.80 9.46 -16.93
N PRO A 322 23.30 9.95 -15.79
CA PRO A 322 24.11 10.07 -14.60
C PRO A 322 24.62 8.72 -14.12
N SER A 323 25.94 8.59 -14.04
CA SER A 323 26.63 7.46 -13.44
C SER A 323 26.39 7.48 -11.94
N SER A 324 25.80 6.43 -11.38
CA SER A 324 25.64 6.32 -9.94
C SER A 324 26.80 5.53 -9.36
N SER A 325 27.77 6.24 -8.79
CA SER A 325 28.70 5.65 -7.84
C SER A 325 27.91 5.17 -6.62
N ALA A 326 27.79 3.85 -6.49
CA ALA A 326 27.39 3.17 -5.26
C ALA A 326 25.96 3.41 -4.68
N ILE A 327 24.92 3.62 -5.49
CA ILE A 327 23.55 3.42 -4.99
C ILE A 327 23.25 1.92 -4.95
N LYS A 328 23.66 1.25 -3.87
CA LYS A 328 22.87 0.11 -3.40
C LYS A 328 21.56 0.73 -2.92
N PRO A 329 20.39 0.46 -3.53
CA PRO A 329 19.13 0.89 -2.97
C PRO A 329 19.03 0.27 -1.58
N LYS A 330 19.37 1.04 -0.55
CA LYS A 330 19.12 0.62 0.82
C LYS A 330 17.60 0.68 0.96
N PRO A 331 16.92 -0.42 1.31
CA PRO A 331 15.49 -0.37 1.55
C PRO A 331 15.28 0.40 2.86
N TYR A 332 15.17 1.73 2.78
CA TYR A 332 15.11 2.62 3.95
C TYR A 332 13.83 2.41 4.78
N SER A 333 12.79 1.81 4.20
CA SER A 333 11.87 0.91 4.91
C SER A 333 11.07 0.08 3.90
N ILE A 334 10.64 -1.12 4.30
CA ILE A 334 9.72 -1.94 3.48
C ILE A 334 8.27 -1.46 3.67
N PHE A 335 7.98 -0.73 4.76
CA PHE A 335 6.63 -0.34 5.14
C PHE A 335 6.54 1.06 5.75
N HIS A 336 5.57 1.87 5.30
CA HIS A 336 5.24 3.16 5.91
C HIS A 336 3.87 3.11 6.62
N LEU A 337 3.64 4.13 7.46
CA LEU A 337 2.38 4.36 8.13
C LEU A 337 1.65 5.56 7.51
N GLY A 338 0.33 5.49 7.53
CA GLY A 338 -0.52 6.59 7.13
C GLY A 338 -1.93 6.41 7.67
N ARG A 339 -2.75 7.43 7.47
CA ARG A 339 -4.13 7.46 7.95
C ARG A 339 -5.10 7.61 6.80
N ILE A 340 -6.22 6.92 6.86
CA ILE A 340 -7.29 7.08 5.88
C ILE A 340 -7.85 8.51 5.96
N GLU A 341 -7.86 9.19 4.81
CA GLU A 341 -8.38 10.55 4.68
C GLU A 341 -9.92 10.55 4.81
N GLN A 342 -10.45 11.43 5.66
CA GLN A 342 -11.90 11.66 5.78
C GLN A 342 -12.26 13.04 5.23
N ARG A 343 -13.21 13.08 4.29
CA ARG A 343 -13.78 14.31 3.72
C ARG A 343 -15.23 14.38 4.15
N GLN A 344 -15.62 15.48 4.82
CA GLN A 344 -16.95 16.01 5.22
C GLN A 344 -18.16 15.08 5.51
N SER A 345 -18.17 13.82 5.10
CA SER A 345 -19.22 12.83 5.32
C SER A 345 -18.92 11.91 6.52
N ALA A 346 -19.97 11.27 7.03
CA ALA A 346 -19.88 10.27 8.10
C ALA A 346 -19.34 8.90 7.62
N TYR A 347 -19.09 8.74 6.32
CA TYR A 347 -18.60 7.52 5.70
C TYR A 347 -17.20 7.74 5.10
N PRO A 348 -16.39 6.67 4.98
CA PRO A 348 -15.07 6.77 4.38
C PRO A 348 -15.13 7.02 2.88
N ASN A 349 -14.16 7.78 2.36
CA ASN A 349 -14.03 8.05 0.94
C ASN A 349 -13.41 6.85 0.23
N VAL A 350 -14.25 5.92 -0.21
CA VAL A 350 -13.83 4.76 -1.00
C VAL A 350 -14.11 5.01 -2.48
N SER A 351 -13.16 4.71 -3.36
CA SER A 351 -13.35 4.83 -4.81
C SER A 351 -14.32 3.76 -5.35
N SER A 352 -14.75 3.90 -6.60
CA SER A 352 -15.52 2.86 -7.31
C SER A 352 -14.80 1.50 -7.36
N ASN A 353 -13.48 1.50 -7.23
CA ASN A 353 -12.62 0.32 -7.28
C ASN A 353 -12.19 -0.16 -5.88
N GLY A 354 -12.72 0.44 -4.80
CA GLY A 354 -12.39 0.03 -3.43
C GLY A 354 -11.11 0.63 -2.85
N GLU A 355 -10.59 1.70 -3.46
CA GLU A 355 -9.34 2.35 -3.05
C GLU A 355 -9.57 3.51 -2.08
N TYR A 356 -8.51 3.89 -1.36
CA TYR A 356 -8.56 4.92 -0.32
C TYR A 356 -7.54 6.03 -0.57
N CYS A 357 -7.88 7.25 -0.15
CA CYS A 357 -6.90 8.32 -0.01
C CYS A 357 -6.20 8.21 1.35
N ILE A 358 -4.87 8.39 1.36
CA ILE A 358 -4.05 8.26 2.56
C ILE A 358 -3.34 9.57 2.85
N LEU A 359 -3.35 9.95 4.12
CA LEU A 359 -2.47 10.96 4.69
C LEU A 359 -1.26 10.24 5.28
N PHE A 360 -0.14 10.25 4.55
CA PHE A 360 1.11 9.70 5.05
C PHE A 360 1.59 10.47 6.29
N HIS A 361 2.24 9.77 7.22
CA HIS A 361 2.82 10.43 8.40
C HIS A 361 4.04 11.28 8.05
N HIS A 362 4.70 10.94 6.94
CA HIS A 362 5.83 11.68 6.40
C HIS A 362 5.40 12.63 5.28
N GLY A 363 6.24 13.64 5.00
CA GLY A 363 6.02 14.55 3.88
C GLY A 363 4.95 15.61 4.13
N GLN A 364 4.75 16.05 5.38
CA GLN A 364 3.81 17.13 5.71
C GLN A 364 4.19 18.42 4.95
N THR A 365 3.46 18.72 3.88
CA THR A 365 3.30 20.09 3.40
C THR A 365 2.40 20.83 4.39
N GLU A 366 2.80 22.01 4.84
CA GLU A 366 2.05 22.83 5.81
C GLU A 366 0.63 23.19 5.33
N GLU A 367 0.33 23.00 4.04
CA GLU A 367 -1.01 23.12 3.50
C GLU A 367 -1.84 21.84 3.73
N LYS A 368 -2.87 21.97 4.58
CA LYS A 368 -3.99 21.02 4.73
C LYS A 368 -4.92 21.01 3.50
N SER A 369 -4.38 21.12 2.30
CA SER A 369 -5.15 21.02 1.05
C SER A 369 -5.31 19.52 0.74
N PHE A 370 -6.54 19.02 0.96
CA PHE A 370 -6.97 17.66 0.61
C PHE A 370 -6.35 17.20 -0.72
N SER A 371 -5.62 16.08 -0.73
CA SER A 371 -4.92 15.61 -1.92
C SER A 371 -5.94 15.41 -3.06
N PRO A 372 -5.79 16.11 -4.19
CA PRO A 372 -6.77 16.00 -5.26
C PRO A 372 -6.72 14.58 -5.83
N GLN A 373 -7.84 13.84 -5.67
CA GLN A 373 -8.38 12.68 -6.40
C GLN A 373 -7.51 11.49 -6.89
N TRP A 374 -6.18 11.60 -7.02
CA TRP A 374 -5.36 10.64 -7.77
C TRP A 374 -4.61 9.61 -6.91
N GLU A 375 -4.45 9.83 -5.61
CA GLU A 375 -3.82 8.83 -4.73
C GLU A 375 -4.87 7.92 -4.12
N LYS A 376 -5.49 7.15 -5.00
CA LYS A 376 -6.33 6.03 -4.65
C LYS A 376 -5.42 4.82 -4.47
N ILE A 377 -5.14 4.50 -3.21
CA ILE A 377 -4.28 3.37 -2.84
C ILE A 377 -5.17 2.16 -2.59
N ARG A 378 -4.81 1.04 -3.23
CA ARG A 378 -5.53 -0.23 -3.10
C ARG A 378 -5.31 -0.82 -1.73
N ASN A 379 -6.37 -1.43 -1.19
CA ASN A 379 -6.31 -2.23 0.02
C ASN A 379 -6.21 -3.72 -0.30
N ALA A 380 -5.25 -4.40 0.31
CA ALA A 380 -5.18 -5.86 0.29
C ALA A 380 -6.40 -6.43 1.05
N LEU A 381 -7.21 -7.22 0.36
CA LEU A 381 -8.35 -7.92 0.95
C LEU A 381 -7.97 -9.36 1.27
N TYR A 382 -8.41 -9.87 2.43
CA TYR A 382 -8.12 -11.24 2.86
C TYR A 382 -8.76 -12.30 1.95
N TYR A 383 -9.96 -12.05 1.46
CA TYR A 383 -10.70 -12.94 0.57
C TYR A 383 -11.52 -12.07 -0.38
N SER A 384 -11.26 -12.14 -1.68
CA SER A 384 -12.02 -11.38 -2.67
C SER A 384 -11.85 -11.98 -4.06
N GLY A 385 -12.86 -11.78 -4.90
CA GLY A 385 -12.82 -12.09 -6.32
C GLY A 385 -13.97 -11.39 -7.05
N ASN A 386 -14.30 -11.84 -8.26
CA ASN A 386 -15.32 -11.21 -9.10
C ASN A 386 -16.70 -11.28 -8.41
N HIS A 387 -17.11 -10.19 -7.74
CA HIS A 387 -18.37 -10.04 -6.98
C HIS A 387 -18.53 -10.95 -5.75
N TYR A 388 -17.44 -11.38 -5.10
CA TYR A 388 -17.48 -12.07 -3.81
C TYR A 388 -16.29 -11.67 -2.93
N GLY A 389 -16.40 -11.79 -1.60
CA GLY A 389 -15.27 -11.54 -0.70
C GLY A 389 -15.65 -11.12 0.72
N PHE A 390 -14.63 -10.85 1.53
CA PHE A 390 -14.68 -10.19 2.82
C PHE A 390 -14.13 -8.78 2.66
N SER A 391 -15.02 -7.79 2.73
CA SER A 391 -14.65 -6.39 2.66
C SER A 391 -15.45 -5.59 3.68
N SER A 392 -14.75 -4.77 4.47
CA SER A 392 -15.33 -3.80 5.37
C SER A 392 -14.57 -2.49 5.19
N PRO A 393 -15.26 -1.36 4.95
CA PRO A 393 -14.57 -0.14 4.60
C PRO A 393 -13.83 0.42 5.81
N PHE A 394 -12.55 0.74 5.65
CA PHE A 394 -11.81 1.47 6.69
C PHE A 394 -12.47 2.81 6.94
N GLN A 395 -12.54 3.25 8.20
CA GLN A 395 -13.14 4.53 8.52
C GLN A 395 -12.12 5.65 8.40
N GLY A 396 -12.61 6.89 8.40
CA GLY A 396 -11.76 8.06 8.51
C GLY A 396 -10.80 7.96 9.70
N ALA A 397 -9.57 8.43 9.51
CA ALA A 397 -8.52 8.42 10.52
C ALA A 397 -8.05 7.02 11.00
N THR A 398 -8.53 5.92 10.39
CA THR A 398 -7.97 4.58 10.58
C THR A 398 -6.49 4.59 10.19
N GLU A 399 -5.65 4.11 11.09
CA GLU A 399 -4.21 3.93 10.88
C GLU A 399 -3.98 2.68 10.02
N VAL A 400 -3.15 2.79 9.00
CA VAL A 400 -2.89 1.70 8.05
C VAL A 400 -1.40 1.49 7.82
N LEU A 401 -1.03 0.22 7.63
CA LEU A 401 0.30 -0.19 7.21
C LEU A 401 0.35 -0.22 5.67
N ILE A 402 1.38 0.38 5.10
CA ILE A 402 1.53 0.57 3.66
C ILE A 402 2.79 -0.15 3.22
N GLY A 403 2.66 -1.09 2.29
CA GLY A 403 3.78 -1.73 1.59
C GLY A 403 3.98 -1.18 0.19
N TYR A 404 5.10 -1.56 -0.43
CA TYR A 404 5.49 -1.11 -1.77
C TYR A 404 5.71 -2.27 -2.70
N GLN A 405 5.01 -2.28 -3.82
CA GLN A 405 5.15 -3.35 -4.81
C GLN A 405 6.58 -3.37 -5.38
N ASN A 406 7.25 -4.51 -5.27
CA ASN A 406 8.66 -4.70 -5.66
C ASN A 406 9.65 -3.71 -5.00
N GLY A 407 9.31 -3.13 -3.84
CA GLY A 407 10.12 -2.10 -3.18
C GLY A 407 10.12 -0.74 -3.90
N ILE A 408 9.27 -0.57 -4.92
CA ILE A 408 9.12 0.69 -5.66
C ILE A 408 8.23 1.60 -4.83
N GLN A 409 8.83 2.62 -4.21
CA GLN A 409 8.12 3.56 -3.31
C GLN A 409 6.93 4.26 -3.99
N HIS A 410 6.87 4.31 -5.31
CA HIS A 410 5.78 4.94 -6.06
C HIS A 410 4.58 4.01 -6.30
N GLN A 411 4.61 2.77 -5.81
CA GLN A 411 3.54 1.78 -5.93
C GLN A 411 3.06 1.31 -4.55
N PRO A 412 2.43 2.19 -3.75
CA PRO A 412 1.93 1.84 -2.41
C PRO A 412 0.72 0.90 -2.49
N ILE A 413 0.60 0.03 -1.49
CA ILE A 413 -0.54 -0.86 -1.25
C ILE A 413 -0.81 -0.88 0.26
N ILE A 414 -2.06 -0.71 0.68
CA ILE A 414 -2.44 -0.90 2.08
C ILE A 414 -2.46 -2.40 2.38
N LEU A 415 -1.74 -2.82 3.43
CA LEU A 415 -1.64 -4.21 3.86
C LEU A 415 -2.64 -4.55 4.97
N GLY A 416 -3.08 -3.55 5.72
CA GLY A 416 -4.04 -3.72 6.81
C GLY A 416 -4.13 -2.51 7.70
N ALA A 417 -5.12 -2.51 8.59
CA ALA A 417 -5.29 -1.50 9.62
C ALA A 417 -4.53 -1.88 10.89
N LEU A 418 -4.06 -0.86 11.62
CA LEU A 418 -3.36 -1.01 12.89
C LEU A 418 -4.19 -0.44 14.05
N PRO A 419 -4.18 -1.09 15.23
CA PRO A 419 -4.77 -0.52 16.42
C PRO A 419 -3.97 0.70 16.90
N THR A 420 -4.65 1.71 17.42
CA THR A 420 -4.06 2.92 18.01
C THR A 420 -4.76 3.26 19.32
N PRO A 421 -4.24 4.19 20.14
CA PRO A 421 -4.96 4.66 21.34
C PRO A 421 -6.35 5.24 21.04
N GLN A 422 -6.57 5.74 19.82
CA GLN A 422 -7.87 6.24 19.35
C GLN A 422 -8.74 5.11 18.77
N ASN A 423 -8.12 4.10 18.15
CA ASN A 423 -8.77 2.94 17.54
C ASN A 423 -8.27 1.65 18.19
N LEU A 424 -8.82 1.32 19.36
CA LEU A 424 -8.38 0.16 20.14
C LEU A 424 -8.71 -1.17 19.44
N SER A 425 -7.87 -2.18 19.65
CA SER A 425 -8.17 -3.56 19.28
C SER A 425 -9.43 -4.05 20.01
N LEU A 426 -10.24 -4.85 19.32
CA LEU A 426 -11.42 -5.51 19.90
C LEU A 426 -11.03 -6.65 20.85
N VAL A 427 -9.85 -7.22 20.66
CA VAL A 427 -9.27 -8.28 21.49
C VAL A 427 -8.11 -7.70 22.27
N THR A 428 -8.18 -7.84 23.59
CA THR A 428 -7.26 -7.29 24.59
C THR A 428 -6.93 -8.36 25.63
N ASP A 429 -6.09 -8.03 26.62
CA ASP A 429 -5.81 -8.87 27.77
C ASP A 429 -7.08 -9.34 28.53
N LYS A 430 -8.15 -8.54 28.49
CA LYS A 430 -9.43 -8.87 29.11
C LYS A 430 -10.23 -9.97 28.40
N ASN A 431 -9.94 -10.24 27.13
CA ASN A 431 -10.68 -11.17 26.28
C ASN A 431 -9.78 -11.89 25.27
N GLN A 432 -8.56 -12.23 25.68
CA GLN A 432 -7.48 -12.73 24.82
C GLN A 432 -7.78 -14.03 24.06
N SER A 433 -8.75 -14.83 24.52
CA SER A 433 -9.17 -16.09 23.88
C SER A 433 -10.38 -15.93 22.95
N ASP A 434 -10.90 -14.71 22.78
CA ASP A 434 -12.03 -14.45 21.92
C ASP A 434 -11.60 -14.12 20.47
N GLY A 435 -12.32 -14.66 19.49
CA GLY A 435 -12.33 -14.21 18.10
C GLY A 435 -13.55 -13.34 17.84
N LEU A 436 -13.35 -12.08 17.42
CA LEU A 436 -14.43 -11.10 17.37
C LEU A 436 -14.47 -10.36 16.03
N ILE A 437 -15.63 -10.35 15.38
CA ILE A 437 -15.96 -9.47 14.26
C ILE A 437 -17.06 -8.52 14.73
N GLN A 438 -16.81 -7.22 14.66
CA GLN A 438 -17.77 -6.18 15.08
C GLN A 438 -18.00 -5.17 13.97
N SER A 439 -19.26 -4.88 13.67
CA SER A 439 -19.64 -3.78 12.77
C SER A 439 -19.47 -2.42 13.44
N LEU A 440 -19.43 -1.34 12.66
CA LEU A 440 -19.42 0.03 13.19
C LEU A 440 -20.63 0.31 14.11
N SER A 441 -21.80 -0.25 13.79
CA SER A 441 -23.01 -0.17 14.61
C SER A 441 -22.98 -1.04 15.88
N ARG A 442 -21.89 -1.78 16.13
CA ARG A 442 -21.67 -2.70 17.27
C ARG A 442 -22.44 -4.02 17.23
N GLY A 443 -22.95 -4.43 16.06
CA GLY A 443 -23.36 -5.83 15.86
C GLY A 443 -22.12 -6.74 15.88
N GLN A 444 -22.24 -7.94 16.46
CA GLN A 444 -21.07 -8.81 16.69
C GLN A 444 -21.30 -10.26 16.24
N LEU A 445 -20.26 -10.85 15.64
CA LEU A 445 -20.00 -12.28 15.61
C LEU A 445 -18.85 -12.58 16.56
N LEU A 446 -19.09 -13.39 17.58
CA LEU A 446 -18.15 -13.73 18.63
C LEU A 446 -17.93 -15.24 18.69
N PHE A 447 -16.67 -15.64 18.64
CA PHE A 447 -16.17 -16.95 19.02
C PHE A 447 -15.49 -16.77 20.36
N SER A 448 -15.97 -17.43 21.41
CA SER A 448 -15.39 -17.31 22.75
C SER A 448 -14.98 -18.67 23.26
N GLU A 449 -13.74 -18.77 23.73
CA GLU A 449 -13.15 -20.00 24.25
C GLU A 449 -12.58 -19.80 25.65
N SER A 450 -12.77 -20.81 26.50
CA SER A 450 -12.15 -20.93 27.81
C SER A 450 -11.94 -22.41 28.12
N SER A 451 -11.20 -22.73 29.18
CA SER A 451 -10.91 -24.12 29.56
C SER A 451 -12.15 -24.99 29.84
N LYS A 452 -13.32 -24.38 30.09
CA LYS A 452 -14.55 -25.11 30.44
C LYS A 452 -15.76 -24.77 29.55
N GLN A 453 -15.66 -23.73 28.74
CA GLN A 453 -16.78 -23.23 27.93
C GLN A 453 -16.29 -22.77 26.56
N SER A 454 -17.04 -23.14 25.52
CA SER A 454 -16.89 -22.61 24.17
C SER A 454 -18.24 -22.10 23.66
N SER A 455 -18.22 -21.03 22.88
CA SER A 455 -19.45 -20.53 22.25
C SER A 455 -19.22 -19.77 20.96
N VAL A 456 -20.21 -19.85 20.06
CA VAL A 456 -20.33 -19.03 18.86
C VAL A 456 -21.62 -18.21 18.99
N MET A 457 -21.52 -16.89 18.91
CA MET A 457 -22.64 -15.99 19.12
C MET A 457 -22.73 -14.91 18.04
N LEU A 458 -23.92 -14.74 17.48
CA LEU A 458 -24.32 -13.56 16.71
C LEU A 458 -25.25 -12.71 17.58
N LYS A 459 -24.97 -11.42 17.73
CA LYS A 459 -25.86 -10.49 18.45
C LYS A 459 -26.01 -9.15 17.76
N SER A 460 -27.20 -8.58 17.90
CA SER A 460 -27.49 -7.19 17.54
C SER A 460 -26.73 -6.20 18.44
N ALA A 461 -26.62 -4.96 17.99
CA ALA A 461 -25.93 -3.88 18.69
C ALA A 461 -26.47 -3.62 20.11
N ASP A 462 -27.79 -3.65 20.26
CA ASP A 462 -28.51 -3.52 21.53
C ASP A 462 -28.56 -4.82 22.35
N ALA A 463 -28.03 -5.91 21.80
CA ALA A 463 -28.07 -7.26 22.34
C ALA A 463 -29.49 -7.81 22.63
N LEU A 464 -30.53 -7.23 22.02
CA LEU A 464 -31.92 -7.68 22.17
C LEU A 464 -32.20 -8.94 21.33
N THR A 465 -31.50 -9.13 20.22
CA THR A 465 -31.58 -10.31 19.35
C THR A 465 -30.26 -11.08 19.35
N LYS A 466 -30.34 -12.39 19.59
CA LYS A 466 -29.19 -13.29 19.74
C LYS A 466 -29.43 -14.65 19.10
N PHE A 467 -28.39 -15.15 18.43
CA PHE A 467 -28.21 -16.56 18.08
C PHE A 467 -26.93 -17.02 18.79
N LYS A 468 -27.00 -18.08 19.59
CA LYS A 468 -25.85 -18.58 20.34
C LYS A 468 -25.82 -20.11 20.34
N LEU A 469 -24.68 -20.66 19.98
CA LEU A 469 -24.29 -22.05 20.21
C LEU A 469 -23.29 -22.04 21.36
N SER A 470 -23.49 -22.85 22.38
CA SER A 470 -22.50 -22.96 23.46
C SER A 470 -22.41 -24.36 24.03
N GLN A 471 -21.22 -24.71 24.48
CA GLN A 471 -20.94 -25.91 25.23
C GLN A 471 -20.30 -25.52 26.55
N GLN A 472 -20.79 -26.10 27.64
CA GLN A 472 -20.22 -25.97 28.98
C GLN A 472 -20.01 -27.36 29.55
N SER A 473 -18.75 -27.79 29.64
CA SER A 473 -18.38 -29.16 30.01
C SER A 473 -19.15 -30.20 29.18
N ASN A 474 -20.21 -30.80 29.73
CA ASN A 474 -21.03 -31.83 29.09
C ASN A 474 -22.41 -31.35 28.60
N GLU A 475 -22.74 -30.07 28.78
CA GLU A 475 -24.02 -29.52 28.34
C GLU A 475 -23.86 -28.67 27.08
N SER A 476 -24.63 -28.98 26.05
CA SER A 476 -24.72 -28.18 24.83
C SER A 476 -26.02 -27.40 24.82
N GLN A 477 -25.96 -26.11 24.47
CA GLN A 477 -27.10 -25.22 24.37
C GLN A 477 -27.16 -24.55 23.00
N PHE A 478 -28.35 -24.60 22.40
CA PHE A 478 -28.75 -23.77 21.27
C PHE A 478 -29.72 -22.70 21.78
N LEU A 479 -29.44 -21.42 21.50
CA LEU A 479 -30.29 -20.29 21.87
C LEU A 479 -30.59 -19.42 20.65
N LEU A 480 -31.88 -19.25 20.35
CA LEU A 480 -32.40 -18.24 19.44
C LEU A 480 -33.37 -17.35 20.22
N ARG A 481 -33.06 -16.07 20.36
CA ARG A 481 -33.82 -15.14 21.22
C ARG A 481 -34.01 -13.79 20.56
N ALA A 482 -35.23 -13.27 20.63
CA ALA A 482 -35.56 -11.86 20.49
C ALA A 482 -36.24 -11.41 21.79
N SER A 483 -35.66 -10.42 22.48
CA SER A 483 -36.20 -9.91 23.76
C SER A 483 -37.32 -8.88 23.56
N THR A 484 -37.41 -8.33 22.34
CA THR A 484 -38.43 -7.38 21.90
C THR A 484 -38.77 -7.67 20.44
N GLY A 485 -39.98 -7.34 20.01
CA GLY A 485 -40.41 -7.57 18.63
C GLY A 485 -40.76 -9.04 18.37
N ASN A 486 -40.62 -9.46 17.11
CA ASN A 486 -41.07 -10.76 16.63
C ASN A 486 -39.91 -11.72 16.40
N LEU A 487 -40.09 -12.99 16.75
CA LEU A 487 -39.25 -14.10 16.30
C LEU A 487 -40.09 -15.03 15.43
N ALA A 488 -39.72 -15.20 14.16
CA ALA A 488 -40.44 -16.04 13.20
C ALA A 488 -39.52 -17.13 12.62
N LEU A 489 -40.04 -18.36 12.52
CA LEU A 489 -39.40 -19.48 11.84
C LEU A 489 -40.33 -19.91 10.70
N ASN A 490 -39.88 -19.74 9.45
CA ASN A 490 -40.67 -20.01 8.26
C ASN A 490 -39.96 -21.06 7.39
N ALA A 491 -40.71 -22.03 6.85
CA ALA A 491 -40.20 -22.99 5.87
C ALA A 491 -41.28 -23.30 4.82
N PHE A 492 -40.86 -23.61 3.59
CA PHE A 492 -41.79 -23.96 2.51
C PHE A 492 -42.44 -25.34 2.75
N ASN A 493 -41.66 -26.34 3.15
CA ASN A 493 -42.14 -27.72 3.31
C ASN A 493 -42.41 -28.10 4.77
N HIS A 494 -41.40 -28.08 5.64
CA HIS A 494 -41.56 -28.51 7.04
C HIS A 494 -40.60 -27.78 7.98
N ILE A 495 -41.03 -27.59 9.22
CA ILE A 495 -40.19 -27.25 10.37
C ILE A 495 -40.34 -28.41 11.36
N GLN A 496 -39.24 -29.07 11.72
CA GLN A 496 -39.24 -30.18 12.66
C GLN A 496 -38.45 -29.82 13.92
N ILE A 497 -39.08 -29.95 15.09
CA ILE A 497 -38.45 -29.78 16.39
C ILE A 497 -38.74 -31.04 17.20
N LYS A 498 -37.69 -31.75 17.62
CA LYS A 498 -37.79 -32.98 18.42
C LYS A 498 -36.97 -32.82 19.69
N SER A 499 -37.56 -33.15 20.82
CA SER A 499 -36.93 -33.16 22.14
C SER A 499 -37.60 -34.22 23.01
N GLN A 500 -36.91 -34.74 24.02
CA GLN A 500 -37.54 -35.58 25.05
C GLN A 500 -38.65 -34.81 25.78
N GLU A 501 -38.44 -33.51 26.00
CA GLU A 501 -39.42 -32.61 26.57
C GLU A 501 -39.53 -31.34 25.71
N LEU A 502 -40.75 -31.02 25.26
CA LEU A 502 -41.04 -29.84 24.45
C LEU A 502 -42.13 -29.02 25.15
N LYS A 503 -41.77 -27.79 25.56
CA LYS A 503 -42.67 -26.88 26.30
C LYS A 503 -42.94 -25.62 25.50
N TYR A 504 -44.22 -25.28 25.39
CA TYR A 504 -44.68 -24.01 24.82
C TYR A 504 -45.37 -23.19 25.92
N TYR A 505 -44.86 -21.98 26.17
CA TYR A 505 -45.44 -21.06 27.15
C TYR A 505 -45.69 -19.71 26.49
N ALA A 506 -46.89 -19.16 26.71
CA ALA A 506 -47.20 -17.79 26.32
C ALA A 506 -47.99 -17.08 27.44
N LEU A 507 -47.63 -15.83 27.71
CA LEU A 507 -48.32 -14.97 28.67
C LEU A 507 -49.74 -14.60 28.25
N GLU A 508 -49.97 -14.50 26.94
CA GLU A 508 -51.29 -14.18 26.37
C GLU A 508 -51.88 -15.40 25.67
N GLN A 509 -51.47 -15.66 24.42
CA GLN A 509 -52.09 -16.68 23.57
C GLN A 509 -51.08 -17.69 23.00
N VAL A 510 -51.52 -18.94 22.86
CA VAL A 510 -50.83 -19.98 22.07
C VAL A 510 -51.75 -20.39 20.91
N ARG A 511 -51.28 -20.25 19.68
CA ARG A 511 -52.04 -20.61 18.47
C ARG A 511 -51.22 -21.52 17.57
N PHE A 512 -51.79 -22.67 17.24
CA PHE A 512 -51.30 -23.54 16.17
C PHE A 512 -52.37 -23.59 15.07
N TRP A 513 -51.97 -23.35 13.82
CA TRP A 513 -52.86 -23.37 12.66
C TRP A 513 -52.17 -24.03 11.46
N CYS A 514 -52.86 -24.91 10.76
CA CYS A 514 -52.40 -25.50 9.50
C CYS A 514 -53.58 -25.67 8.52
N ASN A 515 -53.29 -25.73 7.22
CA ASN A 515 -54.34 -25.95 6.21
C ASN A 515 -54.81 -27.41 6.21
N GLU A 516 -53.90 -28.36 6.05
CA GLU A 516 -54.28 -29.77 5.96
C GLU A 516 -54.45 -30.37 7.36
N THR A 517 -53.47 -31.15 7.80
CA THR A 517 -53.57 -31.99 8.98
C THR A 517 -52.65 -31.50 10.09
N MET A 518 -53.17 -31.44 11.31
CA MET A 518 -52.37 -31.23 12.52
C MET A 518 -52.27 -32.54 13.29
N GLN A 519 -51.04 -33.01 13.55
CA GLN A 519 -50.78 -34.18 14.41
C GLN A 519 -49.93 -33.78 15.61
N LEU A 520 -50.43 -34.07 16.81
CA LEU A 520 -49.74 -33.84 18.08
C LEU A 520 -49.49 -35.20 18.74
N VAL A 521 -48.31 -35.78 18.52
CA VAL A 521 -48.00 -37.15 18.96
C VAL A 521 -46.88 -37.15 19.99
N SER A 522 -47.11 -37.84 21.10
CA SER A 522 -46.12 -38.21 22.11
C SER A 522 -46.18 -39.72 22.29
N GLU A 523 -45.09 -40.44 22.01
CA GLU A 523 -45.07 -41.92 22.03
C GLU A 523 -45.17 -42.49 23.45
N ASP A 524 -44.37 -41.96 24.39
CA ASP A 524 -44.29 -42.44 25.78
C ASP A 524 -44.49 -41.33 26.83
N GLY A 525 -44.87 -40.11 26.42
CA GLY A 525 -44.92 -38.94 27.31
C GLY A 525 -46.26 -38.19 27.33
N MET A 526 -46.27 -37.08 28.06
CA MET A 526 -47.38 -36.16 28.18
C MET A 526 -47.38 -35.11 27.06
N ALA A 527 -48.54 -34.86 26.43
CA ALA A 527 -48.77 -33.68 25.62
C ALA A 527 -49.40 -32.58 26.49
N PHE A 528 -48.68 -31.48 26.74
CA PHE A 528 -49.09 -30.42 27.68
C PHE A 528 -49.09 -29.04 27.02
N PHE A 529 -50.27 -28.41 26.95
CA PHE A 529 -50.44 -27.05 26.43
C PHE A 529 -50.99 -26.12 27.51
N THR A 530 -50.35 -24.98 27.74
CA THR A 530 -50.81 -23.98 28.71
C THR A 530 -50.78 -22.56 28.17
N SER A 531 -51.81 -21.78 28.47
CA SER A 531 -51.92 -20.36 28.12
C SER A 531 -52.76 -19.61 29.15
N LYS A 532 -52.49 -18.31 29.35
CA LYS A 532 -53.33 -17.50 30.24
C LYS A 532 -54.70 -17.25 29.60
N THR A 533 -54.77 -16.82 28.34
CA THR A 533 -56.03 -16.37 27.75
C THR A 533 -56.63 -17.38 26.78
N LEU A 534 -55.88 -17.81 25.77
CA LEU A 534 -56.40 -18.61 24.67
C LEU A 534 -55.42 -19.70 24.22
N ILE A 535 -55.92 -20.94 24.17
CA ILE A 535 -55.34 -21.99 23.32
C ILE A 535 -56.25 -22.18 22.11
N SER A 536 -55.69 -22.07 20.90
CA SER A 536 -56.41 -22.30 19.66
C SER A 536 -55.67 -23.29 18.77
N LEU A 537 -56.24 -24.47 18.56
CA LEU A 537 -55.77 -25.49 17.61
C LEU A 537 -56.77 -25.55 16.44
N GLN A 538 -56.31 -25.23 15.24
CA GLN A 538 -57.17 -25.12 14.08
C GLN A 538 -56.54 -25.78 12.86
N CYS A 539 -57.29 -26.66 12.19
CA CYS A 539 -56.90 -27.25 10.91
C CYS A 539 -58.10 -27.26 9.95
N GLN A 540 -57.87 -27.41 8.65
CA GLN A 540 -58.99 -27.63 7.73
C GLN A 540 -59.36 -29.11 7.72
N THR A 541 -58.45 -30.07 7.51
CA THR A 541 -58.85 -31.48 7.31
C THR A 541 -59.00 -32.26 8.62
N GLU A 542 -57.90 -32.53 9.32
CA GLU A 542 -57.89 -33.41 10.50
C GLU A 542 -57.03 -32.86 11.64
N LEU A 543 -57.57 -32.85 12.86
CA LEU A 543 -56.83 -32.57 14.10
C LEU A 543 -56.70 -33.89 14.86
N LYS A 544 -55.48 -34.42 14.95
CA LYS A 544 -55.19 -35.67 15.65
C LYS A 544 -54.22 -35.42 16.79
N ALA A 545 -54.52 -35.92 17.98
CA ALA A 545 -53.58 -35.95 19.08
C ALA A 545 -53.50 -37.34 19.70
N LYS A 546 -52.28 -37.81 19.99
CA LYS A 546 -52.03 -39.10 20.61
C LYS A 546 -50.93 -38.96 21.68
N SER A 547 -51.22 -39.32 22.92
CA SER A 547 -50.24 -39.29 24.01
C SER A 547 -50.57 -40.29 25.11
N ASN A 548 -49.69 -40.46 26.10
CA ASN A 548 -50.04 -41.20 27.30
C ASN A 548 -51.05 -40.41 28.14
N GLU A 549 -50.67 -39.18 28.49
CA GLU A 549 -51.57 -38.18 29.07
C GLU A 549 -51.69 -36.97 28.13
N PHE A 550 -52.89 -36.45 27.96
CA PHE A 550 -53.15 -35.23 27.19
C PHE A 550 -53.72 -34.15 28.11
N PHE A 551 -53.02 -33.03 28.23
CA PHE A 551 -53.45 -31.88 29.04
C PHE A 551 -53.50 -30.61 28.18
N CYS A 552 -54.65 -29.95 28.16
CA CYS A 552 -54.81 -28.63 27.56
C CYS A 552 -55.48 -27.70 28.58
N ARG A 553 -54.76 -26.67 29.05
CA ARG A 553 -55.24 -25.77 30.10
C ARG A 553 -55.13 -24.31 29.70
N ALA A 554 -56.25 -23.59 29.74
CA ALA A 554 -56.27 -22.13 29.66
C ALA A 554 -57.04 -21.52 30.84
N LEU A 555 -56.88 -20.22 31.16
CA LEU A 555 -57.82 -19.59 32.12
C LEU A 555 -59.15 -19.26 31.45
N ASN A 556 -59.13 -18.64 30.27
CA ASN A 556 -60.33 -18.05 29.67
C ASN A 556 -60.93 -18.85 28.50
N THR A 557 -60.12 -19.40 27.59
CA THR A 557 -60.69 -20.02 26.37
C THR A 557 -59.82 -21.12 25.79
N ILE A 558 -60.46 -22.24 25.42
CA ILE A 558 -59.87 -23.26 24.54
C ILE A 558 -60.76 -23.37 23.29
N LYS A 559 -60.16 -23.23 22.09
CA LYS A 559 -60.82 -23.40 20.79
C LYS A 559 -60.14 -24.52 20.01
N LEU A 560 -60.88 -25.59 19.75
CA LEU A 560 -60.45 -26.71 18.92
C LEU A 560 -61.34 -26.74 17.68
N LYS A 561 -60.75 -26.64 16.48
CA LYS A 561 -61.52 -26.58 15.23
C LYS A 561 -60.90 -27.45 14.15
N SER A 562 -61.74 -28.26 13.52
CA SER A 562 -61.45 -29.01 12.28
C SER A 562 -62.65 -28.88 11.34
N THR A 563 -62.51 -29.14 10.03
CA THR A 563 -63.70 -29.24 9.15
C THR A 563 -64.23 -30.67 9.06
N HIS A 564 -63.36 -31.68 9.10
CA HIS A 564 -63.76 -33.09 9.06
C HIS A 564 -63.60 -33.74 10.43
N THR A 565 -62.43 -34.29 10.75
CA THR A 565 -62.25 -35.16 11.93
C THR A 565 -61.42 -34.47 13.01
N MET A 566 -61.82 -34.68 14.26
CA MET A 566 -61.04 -34.33 15.42
C MET A 566 -60.90 -35.57 16.30
N ALA A 567 -59.70 -36.15 16.37
CA ALA A 567 -59.46 -37.41 17.09
C ALA A 567 -58.41 -37.22 18.18
N PHE A 568 -58.77 -37.55 19.42
CA PHE A 568 -57.86 -37.53 20.56
C PHE A 568 -57.74 -38.92 21.17
N VAL A 569 -56.52 -39.42 21.33
CA VAL A 569 -56.22 -40.73 21.90
C VAL A 569 -55.25 -40.57 23.07
N ALA A 570 -55.72 -40.82 24.29
CA ALA A 570 -54.89 -40.89 25.48
C ALA A 570 -54.82 -42.35 25.99
N THR A 571 -53.63 -42.87 26.27
CA THR A 571 -53.50 -44.22 26.86
C THR A 571 -53.81 -44.23 28.36
N GLU A 572 -53.79 -43.07 29.03
CA GLU A 572 -54.23 -42.86 30.41
C GLU A 572 -55.33 -41.79 30.46
N ASN A 573 -55.00 -40.52 30.72
CA ASN A 573 -55.97 -39.47 30.96
C ASN A 573 -55.98 -38.42 29.85
N LEU A 574 -57.17 -37.94 29.49
CA LEU A 574 -57.35 -36.75 28.66
C LEU A 574 -58.06 -35.66 29.46
N ASN A 575 -57.37 -34.55 29.70
CA ASN A 575 -57.79 -33.47 30.57
C ASN A 575 -57.77 -32.14 29.81
N ILE A 576 -58.94 -31.52 29.67
CA ILE A 576 -59.07 -30.20 29.03
C ILE A 576 -59.82 -29.28 29.98
N HIS A 577 -59.13 -28.24 30.43
CA HIS A 577 -59.58 -27.41 31.54
C HIS A 577 -59.48 -25.92 31.22
N THR A 578 -60.60 -25.22 31.40
CA THR A 578 -60.71 -23.77 31.42
C THR A 578 -61.25 -23.29 32.77
N ALA A 579 -60.37 -22.85 33.66
CA ALA A 579 -60.72 -22.57 35.05
C ALA A 579 -61.77 -21.46 35.24
N LEU A 580 -61.74 -20.43 34.38
CA LEU A 580 -62.63 -19.25 34.44
C LEU A 580 -63.35 -19.01 33.11
N GLY A 581 -63.42 -20.04 32.25
CA GLY A 581 -63.54 -19.83 30.81
C GLY A 581 -64.34 -20.87 30.06
N SER A 582 -64.55 -20.61 28.76
CA SER A 582 -65.33 -21.47 27.87
C SER A 582 -64.47 -22.36 26.99
N GLN A 583 -65.01 -23.52 26.63
CA GLN A 583 -64.42 -24.43 25.66
C GLN A 583 -65.29 -24.49 24.40
N PHE A 584 -64.68 -24.42 23.22
CA PHE A 584 -65.36 -24.53 21.95
C PHE A 584 -64.70 -25.59 21.09
N TRP A 585 -65.46 -26.62 20.74
CA TRP A 585 -65.02 -27.71 19.88
C TRP A 585 -65.93 -27.76 18.68
N HIS A 586 -65.38 -27.52 17.50
CA HIS A 586 -66.17 -27.39 16.28
C HIS A 586 -65.63 -28.29 15.18
N THR A 587 -66.49 -29.17 14.65
CA THR A 587 -66.25 -29.91 13.40
C THR A 587 -67.39 -29.64 12.43
N LYS A 588 -67.14 -28.86 11.38
CA LYS A 588 -68.20 -28.34 10.48
C LYS A 588 -69.00 -29.46 9.77
N SER A 589 -68.33 -30.54 9.37
CA SER A 589 -68.93 -31.63 8.57
C SER A 589 -68.47 -33.04 8.98
N GLY A 590 -67.89 -33.22 10.16
CA GLY A 590 -67.41 -34.53 10.59
C GLY A 590 -67.42 -34.77 12.10
N GLN A 591 -66.68 -35.80 12.53
CA GLN A 591 -66.81 -36.44 13.83
C GLN A 591 -65.75 -35.96 14.83
N ILE A 592 -66.15 -35.85 16.10
CA ILE A 592 -65.22 -35.81 17.24
C ILE A 592 -65.12 -37.23 17.82
N GLU A 593 -63.91 -37.77 17.88
CA GLU A 593 -63.62 -39.08 18.45
C GLU A 593 -62.61 -38.94 19.59
N ILE A 594 -62.98 -39.33 20.80
CA ILE A 594 -62.07 -39.31 21.95
C ILE A 594 -61.96 -40.72 22.52
N ARG A 595 -60.74 -41.24 22.60
CA ARG A 595 -60.43 -42.51 23.25
C ARG A 595 -59.49 -42.25 24.43
N ALA A 596 -59.89 -42.61 25.64
CA ALA A 596 -59.05 -42.49 26.84
C ALA A 596 -59.21 -43.76 27.71
N ARG A 597 -58.15 -44.51 28.01
CA ARG A 597 -58.29 -45.73 28.83
C ARG A 597 -58.53 -45.44 30.32
N GLY A 598 -58.09 -44.28 30.81
CA GLY A 598 -58.32 -43.78 32.15
C GLY A 598 -59.54 -42.88 32.19
N LYS A 599 -59.34 -41.58 32.42
CA LYS A 599 -60.42 -40.59 32.52
C LYS A 599 -60.42 -39.61 31.34
N LEU A 600 -61.60 -39.26 30.87
CA LEU A 600 -61.86 -38.06 30.09
C LEU A 600 -62.42 -36.98 31.03
N ILE A 601 -61.69 -35.88 31.19
CA ILE A 601 -62.11 -34.72 31.99
C ILE A 601 -62.21 -33.49 31.07
N LEU A 602 -63.43 -32.95 30.92
CA LEU A 602 -63.69 -31.67 30.28
C LEU A 602 -64.26 -30.70 31.31
N GLU A 603 -63.42 -29.78 31.79
CA GLU A 603 -63.76 -28.80 32.83
C GLU A 603 -63.87 -27.39 32.24
N GLY A 604 -65.10 -26.94 31.98
CA GLY A 604 -65.45 -25.63 31.45
C GLY A 604 -65.87 -24.61 32.51
N GLY A 605 -65.13 -24.50 33.62
CA GLY A 605 -65.32 -23.54 34.74
C GLY A 605 -66.70 -22.86 34.87
N ASN A 606 -66.70 -21.52 34.95
CA ASN A 606 -67.89 -20.68 35.17
C ASN A 606 -68.56 -20.17 33.87
N SER A 607 -68.42 -20.90 32.75
CA SER A 607 -68.94 -20.41 31.47
C SER A 607 -69.68 -21.50 30.68
N ILE A 608 -69.11 -22.00 29.58
CA ILE A 608 -69.82 -22.88 28.63
C ILE A 608 -68.82 -23.85 27.98
N THR A 609 -69.19 -25.12 27.85
CA THR A 609 -68.54 -26.05 26.92
C THR A 609 -69.47 -26.28 25.72
N ILE A 610 -69.04 -25.86 24.53
CA ILE A 610 -69.80 -26.02 23.28
C ILE A 610 -69.12 -27.07 22.40
N LEU A 611 -69.87 -28.10 22.02
CA LEU A 611 -69.43 -29.16 21.10
C LEU A 611 -70.37 -29.15 19.88
N THR A 612 -69.88 -28.82 18.69
CA THR A 612 -70.71 -28.80 17.46
C THR A 612 -70.15 -29.74 16.38
N PRO A 613 -70.23 -31.07 16.55
CA PRO A 613 -69.91 -32.02 15.51
C PRO A 613 -71.15 -32.59 14.82
N LYS A 614 -70.96 -33.29 13.68
CA LYS A 614 -72.03 -34.13 13.10
C LYS A 614 -72.29 -35.39 13.94
N SER A 615 -71.24 -35.95 14.52
CA SER A 615 -71.29 -37.08 15.46
C SER A 615 -70.18 -36.94 16.49
N ILE A 616 -70.43 -37.45 17.70
CA ILE A 616 -69.43 -37.49 18.77
C ILE A 616 -69.37 -38.89 19.36
N GLU A 617 -68.16 -39.39 19.57
CA GLU A 617 -67.93 -40.70 20.16
C GLU A 617 -66.87 -40.59 21.27
N PHE A 618 -67.22 -41.09 22.46
CA PHE A 618 -66.33 -41.18 23.61
C PHE A 618 -66.12 -42.66 23.98
N GLN A 619 -64.89 -43.13 23.90
CA GLN A 619 -64.48 -44.46 24.34
C GLN A 619 -63.58 -44.35 25.57
N THR A 620 -64.17 -44.40 26.76
CA THR A 620 -63.46 -44.27 28.03
C THR A 620 -64.28 -44.85 29.18
N PRO A 621 -63.65 -45.45 30.22
CA PRO A 621 -64.39 -45.98 31.35
C PRO A 621 -64.94 -44.89 32.28
N VAL A 622 -64.39 -43.66 32.26
CA VAL A 622 -64.84 -42.55 33.11
C VAL A 622 -64.90 -41.25 32.31
N ILE A 623 -66.08 -40.62 32.30
CA ILE A 623 -66.30 -39.29 31.73
C ILE A 623 -66.70 -38.35 32.86
N ALA A 624 -65.93 -37.27 33.05
CA ALA A 624 -66.28 -36.16 33.91
C ALA A 624 -66.43 -34.89 33.07
N LEU A 625 -67.65 -34.37 33.01
CA LEU A 625 -67.95 -33.11 32.36
C LEU A 625 -68.41 -32.12 33.43
N ASN A 626 -67.72 -31.00 33.57
CA ASN A 626 -68.04 -29.99 34.57
C ASN A 626 -67.98 -28.60 33.95
N ALA A 627 -69.15 -28.02 33.69
CA ALA A 627 -69.30 -26.65 33.22
C ALA A 627 -70.69 -26.15 33.65
N LEU A 628 -70.86 -24.83 33.80
CA LEU A 628 -72.19 -24.25 34.08
C LEU A 628 -73.22 -24.61 33.00
N THR A 629 -72.80 -24.66 31.74
CA THR A 629 -73.62 -25.11 30.62
C THR A 629 -72.79 -25.95 29.65
N ILE A 630 -73.38 -27.06 29.19
CA ILE A 630 -72.83 -27.89 28.12
C ILE A 630 -73.89 -27.95 27.03
N SER A 631 -73.56 -27.42 25.86
CA SER A 631 -74.51 -27.32 24.73
C SER A 631 -73.91 -27.92 23.46
N GLY A 632 -74.71 -28.70 22.75
CA GLY A 632 -74.48 -29.03 21.34
C GLY A 632 -75.40 -28.20 20.45
N LEU A 633 -74.90 -27.79 19.29
CA LEU A 633 -75.73 -27.38 18.15
C LEU A 633 -75.68 -28.50 17.12
#